data_AF-A0A2V7IJI2-F1
#
_entry.id   AF-A0A2V7IJI2-F1
#
_cell.length_a   1.000
_cell.length_b   1.000
_cell.length_c   1.000
_cell.angle_alpha   90.00
_cell.angle_beta   90.00
_cell.angle_gamma   90.00
#
_symmetry.space_group_name_H-M   'P 1'
#
loop_
_entity.id
_entity.type
_entity.pdbx_description
1 polymer ?
#
loop_
_entity_poly.entity_id
_entity_poly.type
_entity_poly.pdbx_seq_one_letter_code
_entity_poly.pdbx_strand_id
1 'polypeptide(L)'
;MRCLALLLCVIAGSAAAQQPAPPLLPESARAESIPLYTVPTPAQALFMNGLRTVGRGINQLKDAANRVTMAGRDSLRRRRADHLLGGLCGAARGFMIRGRGRMQATAYEDSTALRARRLAAQVDTLIRFTPKCEADAVKQPDSTLARLLYDLRAYEAALRDFRTAIGLPNKAASPTVSQ
;
A
#
# COMPACT_ATOMS: atom_id res chain seq x y z
N MET A 1 50.17 23.12 5.73
CA MET A 1 50.77 24.32 6.35
C MET A 1 49.67 24.99 7.17
N ARG A 2 49.70 24.87 8.52
CA ARG A 2 49.93 25.96 9.51
C ARG A 2 48.98 27.18 9.28
N CYS A 3 48.11 27.59 10.21
CA CYS A 3 48.45 28.10 11.54
C CYS A 3 47.31 27.99 12.58
N LEU A 4 47.72 27.69 13.81
CA LEU A 4 47.01 27.89 15.08
C LEU A 4 47.20 29.34 15.56
N ALA A 5 46.19 29.91 16.21
CA ALA A 5 46.38 31.04 17.14
C ALA A 5 45.43 30.88 18.34
N LEU A 6 46.07 30.88 19.51
CA LEU A 6 45.56 30.76 20.88
C LEU A 6 45.28 32.15 21.50
N LEU A 7 44.74 32.11 22.72
CA LEU A 7 44.70 33.14 23.80
C LEU A 7 43.43 34.00 23.90
N LEU A 8 42.90 34.40 25.07
CA LEU A 8 42.86 33.94 26.48
C LEU A 8 42.29 35.15 27.28
N CYS A 9 41.50 34.91 28.34
CA CYS A 9 41.30 35.70 29.59
C CYS A 9 39.93 35.30 30.21
N VAL A 10 39.81 34.50 31.28
CA VAL A 10 40.12 34.71 32.73
C VAL A 10 39.28 35.87 33.30
N ILE A 11 38.44 35.68 34.33
CA ILE A 11 38.75 35.88 35.76
C ILE A 11 37.74 35.15 36.69
N ALA A 12 38.29 34.63 37.81
CA ALA A 12 37.80 34.30 39.18
C ALA A 12 36.30 34.52 39.53
N GLY A 13 35.65 33.75 40.40
CA GLY A 13 36.09 32.85 41.48
C GLY A 13 35.35 33.23 42.77
N SER A 14 34.68 32.28 43.43
CA SER A 14 34.33 32.28 44.88
C SER A 14 33.78 30.91 45.32
N ALA A 15 34.51 30.29 46.25
CA ALA A 15 34.15 29.17 47.13
C ALA A 15 33.06 29.61 48.16
N ALA A 16 32.34 28.82 48.96
CA ALA A 16 32.22 27.40 49.30
C ALA A 16 30.90 27.24 50.11
N ALA A 17 30.32 26.03 50.15
CA ALA A 17 29.56 25.53 51.31
C ALA A 17 29.43 24.00 51.22
N GLN A 18 29.74 23.27 52.29
CA GLN A 18 29.72 21.81 52.40
C GLN A 18 28.50 21.29 53.22
N GLN A 19 27.99 20.11 52.82
CA GLN A 19 27.31 19.02 53.61
C GLN A 19 25.82 19.17 54.08
N PRO A 20 25.05 18.07 54.39
CA PRO A 20 24.83 16.77 53.68
C PRO A 20 23.34 16.20 53.67
N ALA A 21 23.04 15.31 52.68
CA ALA A 21 22.01 14.22 52.59
C ALA A 21 20.49 14.51 52.25
N PRO A 22 19.63 13.51 51.87
CA PRO A 22 19.26 13.01 50.50
C PRO A 22 17.70 12.96 50.27
N PRO A 23 17.09 12.16 49.33
CA PRO A 23 17.34 11.82 47.92
C PRO A 23 16.17 12.28 46.98
N LEU A 24 16.43 12.61 45.71
CA LEU A 24 15.37 12.64 44.69
C LEU A 24 15.90 12.09 43.36
N LEU A 25 15.34 10.98 42.93
CA LEU A 25 15.43 10.46 41.56
C LEU A 25 14.98 11.54 40.58
N PRO A 26 15.62 11.65 39.40
CA PRO A 26 14.84 11.83 38.19
C PRO A 26 15.34 10.87 37.10
N GLU A 27 14.48 10.05 36.52
CA GLU A 27 13.37 10.37 35.61
C GLU A 27 13.80 10.02 34.18
N SER A 28 13.02 9.12 33.59
CA SER A 28 12.92 8.94 32.15
C SER A 28 14.22 8.57 31.44
N ALA A 29 14.55 7.28 31.55
CA ALA A 29 15.03 6.58 30.37
C ALA A 29 13.97 6.79 29.27
N ARG A 30 14.21 7.77 28.39
CA ARG A 30 13.62 7.77 27.06
C ARG A 30 14.08 6.47 26.42
N ALA A 31 13.26 5.44 26.58
CA ALA A 31 13.29 4.28 25.72
C ALA A 31 13.03 4.82 24.32
N GLU A 32 14.10 5.06 23.58
CA GLU A 32 14.09 5.13 22.13
C GLU A 32 13.36 3.87 21.69
N SER A 33 12.08 4.00 21.38
CA SER A 33 11.23 2.88 20.98
C SER A 33 11.70 2.47 19.59
N ILE A 34 12.67 1.56 19.58
CA ILE A 34 13.02 0.78 18.40
C ILE A 34 11.69 0.26 17.86
N PRO A 35 11.31 0.56 16.61
CA PRO A 35 10.12 -0.03 16.02
C PRO A 35 10.41 -1.53 15.94
N LEU A 36 9.89 -2.28 16.92
CA LEU A 36 9.89 -3.72 16.88
C LEU A 36 9.19 -4.07 15.57
N TYR A 37 9.93 -4.67 14.64
CA TYR A 37 9.34 -5.35 13.50
C TYR A 37 8.51 -6.50 14.08
N THR A 38 7.24 -6.21 14.38
CA THR A 38 6.34 -7.18 14.97
C THR A 38 6.07 -8.24 13.92
N VAL A 39 6.39 -9.49 14.27
CA VAL A 39 6.05 -10.64 13.44
C VAL A 39 4.52 -10.61 13.23
N PRO A 40 4.03 -10.71 11.98
CA PRO A 40 2.60 -10.66 11.72
C PRO A 40 1.87 -11.75 12.50
N THR A 41 0.72 -11.40 13.09
CA THR A 41 -0.14 -12.41 13.73
C THR A 41 -0.65 -13.41 12.67
N PRO A 42 -1.09 -14.62 13.07
CA PRO A 42 -1.65 -15.58 12.11
C PRO A 42 -2.81 -15.01 11.27
N ALA A 43 -3.67 -14.18 11.88
CA ALA A 43 -4.76 -13.50 11.20
C ALA A 43 -4.24 -12.49 10.16
N GLN A 44 -3.21 -11.71 10.49
CA GLN A 44 -2.57 -10.78 9.56
C GLN A 44 -1.88 -11.53 8.41
N ALA A 45 -1.22 -12.66 8.70
CA ALA A 45 -0.62 -13.52 7.69
C ALA A 45 -1.67 -14.06 6.71
N LEU A 46 -2.83 -14.51 7.21
CA LEU A 46 -3.97 -14.92 6.38
C LEU A 46 -4.50 -13.78 5.52
N PHE A 47 -4.67 -12.58 6.08
CA PHE A 47 -5.05 -11.40 5.33
C PHE A 47 -4.08 -11.11 4.18
N MET A 48 -2.77 -11.12 4.47
CA MET A 48 -1.72 -10.85 3.49
C MET A 48 -1.64 -11.95 2.42
N ASN A 49 -1.88 -13.21 2.78
CA ASN A 49 -2.02 -14.32 1.83
C ASN A 49 -3.24 -14.11 0.91
N GLY A 50 -4.36 -13.66 1.48
CA GLY A 50 -5.56 -13.26 0.73
C GLY A 50 -5.26 -12.16 -0.26
N LEU A 51 -4.60 -11.08 0.21
CA LEU A 51 -4.22 -9.95 -0.61
C LEU A 51 -3.27 -10.33 -1.75
N ARG A 52 -2.28 -11.20 -1.51
CA ARG A 52 -1.41 -11.76 -2.56
C ARG A 52 -2.20 -12.55 -3.60
N THR A 53 -3.24 -13.27 -3.18
CA THR A 53 -4.11 -14.03 -4.09
C THR A 53 -4.97 -13.10 -4.93
N VAL A 54 -5.60 -12.09 -4.31
CA VAL A 54 -6.33 -11.02 -5.01
C VAL A 54 -5.42 -10.34 -6.03
N GLY A 55 -4.20 -9.99 -5.63
CA GLY A 55 -3.22 -9.33 -6.49
C GLY A 55 -2.95 -10.07 -7.81
N ARG A 56 -2.98 -11.41 -7.82
CA ARG A 56 -2.85 -12.19 -9.07
C ARG A 56 -4.00 -11.91 -10.04
N GLY A 57 -5.24 -11.90 -9.53
CA GLY A 57 -6.41 -11.55 -10.34
C GLY A 57 -6.39 -10.10 -10.81
N ILE A 58 -6.01 -9.16 -9.93
CA ILE A 58 -5.88 -7.75 -10.29
C ILE A 58 -4.83 -7.54 -11.39
N ASN A 59 -3.69 -8.22 -11.32
CA ASN A 59 -2.67 -8.13 -12.36
C ASN A 59 -3.18 -8.64 -13.72
N GLN A 60 -3.97 -9.72 -13.74
CA GLN A 60 -4.62 -10.18 -14.98
C GLN A 60 -5.55 -9.10 -15.57
N LEU A 61 -6.34 -8.43 -14.74
CA LEU A 61 -7.23 -7.34 -15.19
C LEU A 61 -6.42 -6.15 -15.74
N LYS A 62 -5.33 -5.78 -15.06
CA LYS A 62 -4.44 -4.69 -15.51
C LYS A 62 -3.79 -5.02 -16.84
N ASP A 63 -3.29 -6.24 -17.01
CA ASP A 63 -2.68 -6.69 -18.25
C ASP A 63 -3.69 -6.68 -19.40
N ALA A 64 -4.93 -7.11 -19.15
CA ALA A 64 -6.02 -7.07 -20.12
C ALA A 64 -6.34 -5.63 -20.53
N ALA A 65 -6.55 -4.74 -19.56
CA ALA A 65 -6.85 -3.33 -19.80
C ALA A 65 -5.71 -2.62 -20.56
N ASN A 66 -4.47 -2.96 -20.25
CA ASN A 66 -3.30 -2.44 -20.97
C ASN A 66 -3.30 -2.91 -22.43
N ARG A 67 -3.61 -4.19 -22.71
CA ARG A 67 -3.69 -4.71 -24.09
C ARG A 67 -4.77 -4.02 -24.91
N VAL A 68 -5.93 -3.75 -24.31
CA VAL A 68 -7.02 -3.00 -24.97
C VAL A 68 -6.56 -1.59 -25.30
N THR A 69 -5.88 -0.93 -24.35
CA THR A 69 -5.32 0.43 -24.54
C THR A 69 -4.27 0.45 -25.66
N MET A 70 -3.35 -0.52 -25.65
CA MET A 70 -2.26 -0.63 -26.61
C MET A 70 -2.69 -1.05 -28.02
N ALA A 71 -3.87 -1.67 -28.16
CA ALA A 71 -4.42 -2.02 -29.47
C ALA A 71 -4.73 -0.78 -30.34
N GLY A 72 -4.93 0.39 -29.71
CA GLY A 72 -5.14 1.65 -30.41
C GLY A 72 -6.34 1.60 -31.36
N ARG A 73 -6.13 2.05 -32.62
CA ARG A 73 -7.16 2.13 -33.66
C ARG A 73 -7.21 0.93 -34.61
N ASP A 74 -6.34 -0.06 -34.43
CA ASP A 74 -6.37 -1.28 -35.22
C ASP A 74 -7.58 -2.13 -34.80
N SER A 75 -8.58 -2.22 -35.67
CA SER A 75 -9.87 -2.87 -35.36
C SER A 75 -9.74 -4.35 -35.06
N LEU A 76 -8.84 -5.08 -35.74
CA LEU A 76 -8.63 -6.51 -35.51
C LEU A 76 -7.89 -6.75 -34.20
N ARG A 77 -6.83 -5.98 -33.93
CA ARG A 77 -6.10 -6.06 -32.66
C ARG A 77 -6.99 -5.64 -31.50
N ARG A 78 -7.83 -4.61 -31.70
CA ARG A 78 -8.79 -4.13 -30.70
C ARG A 78 -9.82 -5.20 -30.36
N ARG A 79 -10.48 -5.77 -31.36
CA ARG A 79 -11.46 -6.85 -31.15
C ARG A 79 -10.88 -8.04 -30.40
N ARG A 80 -9.65 -8.46 -30.74
CA ARG A 80 -8.95 -9.54 -30.02
C ARG A 80 -8.66 -9.16 -28.57
N ALA A 81 -8.23 -7.93 -28.32
CA ALA A 81 -7.99 -7.44 -26.96
C ALA A 81 -9.28 -7.36 -26.14
N ASP A 82 -10.41 -6.97 -26.74
CA ASP A 82 -11.72 -6.90 -26.10
C ASP A 82 -12.23 -8.30 -25.72
N HIS A 83 -12.07 -9.31 -26.60
CA HIS A 83 -12.37 -10.70 -26.26
C HIS A 83 -11.48 -11.23 -25.13
N LEU A 84 -10.19 -10.91 -25.17
CA LEU A 84 -9.26 -11.28 -24.11
C LEU A 84 -9.63 -10.61 -22.77
N LEU A 85 -10.07 -9.34 -22.80
CA LEU A 85 -10.57 -8.63 -21.62
C LEU A 85 -11.74 -9.38 -20.99
N GLY A 86 -12.72 -9.79 -21.78
CA GLY A 86 -13.86 -10.57 -21.29
C GLY A 86 -13.42 -11.86 -20.59
N GLY A 87 -12.56 -12.65 -21.25
CA GLY A 87 -12.05 -13.91 -20.68
C GLY A 87 -11.22 -13.71 -19.40
N LEU A 88 -10.40 -12.67 -19.34
CA LEU A 88 -9.61 -12.36 -18.15
C LEU A 88 -10.45 -11.78 -17.01
N CYS A 89 -11.55 -11.08 -17.29
CA CYS A 89 -12.51 -10.67 -16.28
C CYS A 89 -13.15 -11.88 -15.57
N GLY A 90 -13.54 -12.91 -16.31
CA GLY A 90 -14.02 -14.17 -15.74
C GLY A 90 -12.93 -14.91 -14.94
N ALA A 91 -11.72 -15.05 -15.50
CA ALA A 91 -10.61 -15.76 -14.85
C ALA A 91 -10.12 -15.08 -13.55
N ALA A 92 -9.99 -13.75 -13.56
CA ALA A 92 -9.54 -12.96 -12.41
C ALA A 92 -10.49 -13.07 -11.22
N ARG A 93 -11.80 -13.19 -11.48
CA ARG A 93 -12.84 -13.32 -10.45
C ARG A 93 -12.55 -14.44 -9.46
N GLY A 94 -12.10 -15.60 -9.94
CA GLY A 94 -11.80 -16.75 -9.09
C GLY A 94 -10.67 -16.47 -8.09
N PHE A 95 -9.63 -15.77 -8.51
CA PHE A 95 -8.54 -15.34 -7.62
C PHE A 95 -9.04 -14.32 -6.59
N MET A 96 -9.83 -13.35 -7.03
CA MET A 96 -10.35 -12.31 -6.14
C MET A 96 -11.29 -12.88 -5.08
N ILE A 97 -12.23 -13.76 -5.44
CA ILE A 97 -13.14 -14.41 -4.48
C ILE A 97 -12.36 -15.22 -3.44
N ARG A 98 -11.44 -16.09 -3.87
CA ARG A 98 -10.65 -16.93 -2.96
C ARG A 98 -9.76 -16.09 -2.04
N GLY A 99 -9.14 -15.04 -2.57
CA GLY A 99 -8.32 -14.14 -1.78
C GLY A 99 -9.15 -13.33 -0.78
N ARG A 100 -10.29 -12.81 -1.23
CA ARG A 100 -11.22 -12.00 -0.43
C ARG A 100 -11.75 -12.74 0.78
N GLY A 101 -12.02 -14.04 0.67
CA GLY A 101 -12.45 -14.89 1.79
C GLY A 101 -11.43 -14.96 2.95
N ARG A 102 -10.16 -14.62 2.69
CA ARG A 102 -9.09 -14.58 3.72
C ARG A 102 -8.82 -13.16 4.24
N MET A 103 -9.38 -12.13 3.62
CA MET A 103 -9.15 -10.72 3.97
C MET A 103 -10.14 -10.25 5.04
N GLN A 104 -10.00 -10.77 6.26
CA GLN A 104 -10.78 -10.33 7.41
C GLN A 104 -10.17 -9.08 8.03
N ALA A 105 -10.90 -7.97 8.05
CA ALA A 105 -10.36 -6.71 8.56
C ALA A 105 -10.12 -6.71 10.09
N THR A 106 -10.77 -7.63 10.82
CA THR A 106 -10.52 -7.92 12.23
C THR A 106 -9.14 -8.51 12.51
N ALA A 107 -8.35 -8.80 11.46
CA ALA A 107 -6.93 -9.12 11.62
C ALA A 107 -6.08 -7.90 12.07
N TYR A 108 -6.63 -6.69 11.97
CA TYR A 108 -5.98 -5.45 12.37
C TYR A 108 -6.89 -4.70 13.35
N GLU A 109 -6.26 -3.86 14.17
CA GLU A 109 -6.94 -3.01 15.15
C GLU A 109 -6.96 -1.54 14.70
N ASP A 110 -7.74 -0.73 15.42
CA ASP A 110 -7.79 0.74 15.30
C ASP A 110 -7.98 1.27 13.87
N SER A 111 -7.17 2.28 13.51
CA SER A 111 -7.20 2.92 12.19
C SER A 111 -6.80 1.97 11.06
N THR A 112 -5.98 0.95 11.33
CA THR A 112 -5.56 -0.05 10.35
C THR A 112 -6.72 -0.96 9.96
N ALA A 113 -7.59 -1.32 10.92
CA ALA A 113 -8.81 -2.06 10.66
C ALA A 113 -9.72 -1.34 9.65
N LEU A 114 -9.84 0.00 9.77
CA LEU A 114 -10.60 0.81 8.83
C LEU A 114 -10.00 0.77 7.42
N ARG A 115 -8.68 0.87 7.29
CA ARG A 115 -8.00 0.77 5.99
C ARG A 115 -8.12 -0.62 5.37
N ALA A 116 -8.02 -1.67 6.18
CA ALA A 116 -8.24 -3.05 5.76
C ALA A 116 -9.67 -3.29 5.26
N ARG A 117 -10.69 -2.77 5.98
CA ARG A 117 -12.11 -2.79 5.55
C ARG A 117 -12.30 -2.08 4.20
N ARG A 118 -11.73 -0.88 4.05
CA ARG A 118 -11.82 -0.11 2.80
C ARG A 118 -11.19 -0.86 1.63
N LEU A 119 -10.01 -1.45 1.82
CA LEU A 119 -9.34 -2.26 0.81
C LEU A 119 -10.20 -3.48 0.42
N ALA A 120 -10.72 -4.22 1.40
CA ALA A 120 -11.60 -5.36 1.15
C ALA A 120 -12.87 -4.96 0.35
N ALA A 121 -13.46 -3.81 0.66
CA ALA A 121 -14.62 -3.29 -0.07
C ALA A 121 -14.32 -2.92 -1.54
N GLN A 122 -13.10 -2.46 -1.85
CA GLN A 122 -12.69 -2.24 -3.24
C GLN A 122 -12.54 -3.57 -4.00
N VAL A 123 -12.04 -4.62 -3.34
CA VAL A 123 -12.01 -5.98 -3.90
C VAL A 123 -13.43 -6.48 -4.16
N ASP A 124 -14.36 -6.27 -3.23
CA ASP A 124 -15.78 -6.65 -3.39
C ASP A 124 -16.44 -5.93 -4.57
N THR A 125 -16.08 -4.67 -4.80
CA THR A 125 -16.55 -3.89 -5.95
C THR A 125 -16.07 -4.49 -7.27
N LEU A 126 -14.77 -4.82 -7.37
CA LEU A 126 -14.22 -5.48 -8.55
C LEU A 126 -14.83 -6.86 -8.77
N ILE A 127 -15.00 -7.68 -7.72
CA ILE A 127 -15.67 -8.98 -7.81
C ILE A 127 -17.08 -8.83 -8.37
N ARG A 128 -17.87 -7.86 -7.87
CA ARG A 128 -19.23 -7.61 -8.36
C ARG A 128 -19.26 -7.13 -9.81
N PHE A 129 -18.24 -6.40 -10.25
CA PHE A 129 -18.17 -5.91 -11.62
C PHE A 129 -17.73 -6.98 -12.63
N THR A 130 -16.92 -7.98 -12.23
CA THR A 130 -16.39 -8.97 -13.19
C THR A 130 -17.40 -9.68 -14.09
N PRO A 131 -18.61 -10.10 -13.65
CA PRO A 131 -19.58 -10.73 -14.56
C PRO A 131 -20.09 -9.75 -15.63
N LYS A 132 -20.27 -8.48 -15.26
CA LYS A 132 -20.65 -7.42 -16.20
C LYS A 132 -19.51 -7.14 -17.17
N CYS A 133 -18.27 -7.05 -16.68
CA CYS A 133 -17.10 -6.91 -17.54
C CYS A 133 -17.02 -8.04 -18.57
N GLU A 134 -17.18 -9.29 -18.15
CA GLU A 134 -17.14 -10.46 -19.04
C GLU A 134 -18.22 -10.39 -20.13
N ALA A 135 -19.46 -10.03 -19.77
CA ALA A 135 -20.58 -9.92 -20.70
C ALA A 135 -20.47 -8.72 -21.66
N ASP A 136 -19.94 -7.59 -21.18
CA ASP A 136 -19.96 -6.31 -21.89
C ASP A 136 -18.64 -5.97 -22.57
N ALA A 137 -17.53 -6.65 -22.29
CA ALA A 137 -16.20 -6.33 -22.85
C ALA A 137 -16.18 -6.26 -24.38
N VAL A 138 -16.99 -7.06 -25.08
CA VAL A 138 -17.08 -7.03 -26.55
C VAL A 138 -18.23 -6.14 -27.04
N LYS A 139 -19.32 -6.03 -26.26
CA LYS A 139 -20.52 -5.29 -26.65
C LYS A 139 -20.36 -3.78 -26.45
N GLN A 140 -19.66 -3.41 -25.38
CA GLN A 140 -19.44 -2.04 -24.95
C GLN A 140 -17.98 -1.91 -24.41
N PRO A 141 -16.97 -2.07 -25.27
CA PRO A 141 -15.57 -2.17 -24.86
C PRO A 141 -15.08 -0.91 -24.14
N ASP A 142 -15.43 0.28 -24.63
CA ASP A 142 -14.93 1.55 -24.08
C ASP A 142 -15.49 1.86 -22.69
N SER A 143 -16.80 1.69 -22.50
CA SER A 143 -17.43 1.91 -21.19
C SER A 143 -16.99 0.86 -20.17
N THR A 144 -16.84 -0.39 -20.61
CA THR A 144 -16.35 -1.50 -19.78
C THR A 144 -14.91 -1.24 -19.33
N LEU A 145 -14.03 -0.84 -20.26
CA LEU A 145 -12.64 -0.51 -19.96
C LEU A 145 -12.55 0.70 -19.02
N ALA A 146 -13.29 1.77 -19.30
CA ALA A 146 -13.29 2.97 -18.47
C ALA A 146 -13.72 2.66 -17.03
N ARG A 147 -14.78 1.85 -16.87
CA ARG A 147 -15.25 1.42 -15.55
C ARG A 147 -14.22 0.55 -14.83
N LEU A 148 -13.62 -0.42 -15.54
CA LEU A 148 -12.58 -1.27 -14.97
C LEU A 148 -11.39 -0.44 -14.47
N LEU A 149 -10.91 0.50 -15.29
CA LEU A 149 -9.80 1.39 -14.93
C LEU A 149 -10.13 2.25 -13.71
N TYR A 150 -11.36 2.73 -13.60
CA TYR A 150 -11.83 3.45 -12.42
C TYR A 150 -11.77 2.59 -11.15
N ASP A 151 -12.35 1.38 -11.19
CA ASP A 151 -12.37 0.47 -10.04
C ASP A 151 -10.95 0.00 -9.67
N LEU A 152 -10.06 -0.21 -10.65
CA LEU A 152 -8.65 -0.54 -10.44
C LEU A 152 -7.89 0.59 -9.73
N ARG A 153 -8.10 1.85 -10.11
CA ARG A 153 -7.48 3.02 -9.44
C ARG A 153 -7.96 3.14 -8.00
N ALA A 154 -9.24 2.91 -7.74
CA ALA A 154 -9.81 2.95 -6.39
C ALA A 154 -9.21 1.84 -5.51
N TYR A 155 -9.05 0.63 -6.05
CA TYR A 155 -8.33 -0.47 -5.38
C TYR A 155 -6.86 -0.09 -5.08
N GLU A 156 -6.13 0.44 -6.05
CA GLU A 156 -4.73 0.83 -5.87
C GLU A 156 -4.55 1.92 -4.81
N ALA A 157 -5.46 2.90 -4.76
CA ALA A 157 -5.47 3.92 -3.72
C ALA A 157 -5.68 3.29 -2.33
N ALA A 158 -6.69 2.44 -2.18
CA ALA A 158 -6.94 1.73 -0.92
C ALA A 158 -5.79 0.81 -0.52
N LEU A 159 -5.10 0.19 -1.49
CA LEU A 159 -3.93 -0.64 -1.25
C LEU A 159 -2.75 0.17 -0.72
N ARG A 160 -2.47 1.34 -1.31
CA ARG A 160 -1.40 2.24 -0.82
C ARG A 160 -1.70 2.73 0.59
N ASP A 161 -2.94 3.12 0.83
CA ASP A 161 -3.42 3.54 2.14
C ASP A 161 -3.21 2.44 3.19
N PHE A 162 -3.61 1.22 2.88
CA PHE A 162 -3.43 0.07 3.77
C PHE A 162 -1.95 -0.25 4.02
N ARG A 163 -1.12 -0.32 2.96
CA ARG A 163 0.32 -0.58 3.08
C ARG A 163 1.01 0.42 3.99
N THR A 164 0.67 1.70 3.85
CA THR A 164 1.19 2.78 4.70
C THR A 164 0.84 2.55 6.16
N ALA A 165 -0.41 2.15 6.46
CA ALA A 165 -0.85 1.89 7.83
C ALA A 165 -0.18 0.67 8.48
N ILE A 166 0.26 -0.31 7.69
CA ILE A 166 1.02 -1.47 8.21
C ILE A 166 2.54 -1.30 8.08
N GLY A 167 3.02 -0.07 7.83
CA GLY A 167 4.45 0.23 7.75
C GLY A 167 5.17 -0.37 6.53
N LEU A 168 4.44 -0.83 5.50
CA LEU A 168 5.04 -1.34 4.27
C LEU A 168 5.30 -0.20 3.29
N PRO A 169 6.48 -0.17 2.63
CA PRO A 169 6.78 0.84 1.63
C PRO A 169 5.81 0.73 0.45
N ASN A 170 5.31 1.87 -0.03
CA ASN A 170 4.73 1.93 -1.37
C ASN A 170 5.88 1.99 -2.37
N LYS A 171 5.79 1.28 -3.51
CA LYS A 171 6.74 1.52 -4.60
C LYS A 171 6.66 3.01 -4.95
N ALA A 172 7.76 3.74 -4.79
CA ALA A 172 7.82 5.14 -5.18
C ALA A 172 7.50 5.22 -6.68
N ALA A 173 6.63 6.17 -7.07
CA ALA A 173 6.71 6.69 -8.42
C ALA A 173 8.13 7.28 -8.53
N SER A 174 8.93 6.80 -9.48
CA SER A 174 10.28 7.33 -9.70
C SER A 174 10.23 8.86 -9.68
N PRO A 175 11.10 9.55 -8.93
CA PRO A 175 11.17 11.00 -9.04
C PRO A 175 11.53 11.32 -10.49
N THR A 176 10.64 12.04 -11.18
CA THR A 176 10.99 12.72 -12.42
C THR A 176 12.11 13.69 -12.06
N VAL A 177 13.35 13.30 -12.29
CA VAL A 177 14.49 14.20 -12.26
C VAL A 177 14.30 15.11 -13.47
N SER A 178 13.71 16.28 -13.25
CA SER A 178 13.84 17.39 -14.19
C SER A 178 15.31 17.78 -14.23
N GLN A 179 15.97 17.53 -15.36
CA GLN A 179 17.17 18.24 -15.77
C GLN A 179 16.76 19.52 -16.50
#